data_AF-A0A948PQJ4-F1
#
_entry.id   AF-A0A948PQJ4-F1
#
_cell.length_a   1.000
_cell.length_b   1.000
_cell.length_c   1.000
_cell.angle_alpha   90.00
_cell.angle_beta   90.00
_cell.angle_gamma   90.00
#
_symmetry.space_group_name_H-M   'P 1'
#
loop_
_entity.id
_entity.type
_entity.pdbx_description
1 polymer ?
#
loop_
_entity_poly.entity_id
_entity_poly.type
_entity_poly.pdbx_seq_one_letter_code
_entity_poly.pdbx_strand_id
1 'polypeptide(L)'
;MNKGIDISIDNSHTLCMKTAISIPDHIFEEVDKLARENKTSRSRIFCIAVEEYLKIIKACKMRDALNSAYADEETIEEIHLRKKSMEYFRKKIVKNNNDDQTG
;
A
#
# COMPACT_ATOMS: atom_id res chain seq x y z
N MET A 1 31.40 20.03 -39.86
CA MET A 1 30.06 19.63 -39.39
C MET A 1 30.14 18.17 -38.96
N ASN A 2 29.88 17.75 -37.73
CA ASN A 2 28.70 18.02 -36.91
C ASN A 2 29.02 18.39 -35.46
N LYS A 3 28.36 19.46 -35.01
CA LYS A 3 28.24 19.94 -33.62
C LYS A 3 27.29 19.02 -32.85
N GLY A 4 27.53 18.89 -31.54
CA GLY A 4 26.42 18.85 -30.58
C GLY A 4 26.18 17.57 -29.82
N ILE A 5 27.20 16.93 -29.25
CA ILE A 5 26.96 16.16 -28.02
C ILE A 5 27.28 17.11 -26.87
N ASP A 6 26.28 17.89 -26.49
CA ASP A 6 26.30 18.67 -25.26
C ASP A 6 26.19 17.67 -24.10
N ILE A 7 27.33 17.29 -23.53
CA ILE A 7 27.40 16.52 -22.29
C ILE A 7 27.35 17.54 -21.15
N SER A 8 26.27 18.32 -21.08
CA SER A 8 25.89 18.97 -19.84
C SER A 8 25.35 17.89 -18.91
N ILE A 9 26.28 17.13 -18.32
CA ILE A 9 26.03 16.42 -17.06
C ILE A 9 25.83 17.53 -16.04
N ASP A 10 24.60 18.03 -16.00
CA ASP A 10 24.00 18.62 -14.82
C ASP A 10 24.20 17.59 -13.72
N ASN A 11 25.19 17.83 -12.86
CA ASN A 11 25.38 17.15 -11.60
C ASN A 11 24.26 17.59 -10.64
N SER A 12 23.00 17.34 -11.00
CA SER A 12 21.89 17.39 -10.08
C SER A 12 21.93 16.08 -9.32
N HIS A 13 22.47 16.17 -8.10
CA HIS A 13 22.34 15.15 -7.09
C HIS A 13 20.90 14.63 -7.07
N THR A 14 20.65 13.51 -7.77
CA THR A 14 19.29 13.01 -7.94
C THR A 14 18.97 12.24 -6.67
N LEU A 15 18.13 12.81 -5.81
CA LEU A 15 17.64 12.16 -4.58
C LEU A 15 16.86 10.85 -4.84
N CYS A 16 16.64 10.45 -6.10
CA CYS A 16 15.85 9.28 -6.48
C CYS A 16 16.39 8.56 -7.73
N MET A 17 16.03 7.28 -7.86
CA MET A 17 16.35 6.41 -9.00
C MET A 17 15.36 6.63 -10.14
N LYS A 18 15.86 6.69 -11.39
CA LYS A 18 15.03 6.71 -12.60
C LYS A 18 14.99 5.30 -13.20
N THR A 19 13.81 4.83 -13.56
CA THR A 19 13.61 3.55 -14.24
C THR A 19 12.73 3.73 -15.46
N ALA A 20 13.08 3.08 -16.56
CA ALA A 20 12.24 2.99 -17.75
C ALA A 20 11.45 1.68 -17.68
N ILE A 21 10.12 1.78 -17.77
CA ILE A 21 9.22 0.63 -17.76
C ILE A 21 8.39 0.62 -19.04
N SER A 22 8.16 -0.56 -19.60
CA SER A 22 7.16 -0.75 -20.65
C SER A 22 5.81 -1.03 -20.01
N ILE A 23 4.78 -0.29 -20.41
CA ILE A 23 3.40 -0.46 -19.95
C ILE A 23 2.47 -0.45 -21.15
N PRO A 24 1.27 -1.05 -21.06
CA PRO A 24 0.28 -0.95 -22.12
C PRO A 24 -0.15 0.50 -22.38
N ASP A 25 -0.38 0.85 -23.64
CA ASP A 25 -0.72 2.22 -24.06
C ASP A 25 -1.96 2.76 -23.35
N HIS A 26 -3.01 1.93 -23.21
CA HIS A 26 -4.25 2.33 -22.53
C HIS A 26 -4.01 2.77 -21.07
N ILE A 27 -3.11 2.09 -20.34
CA ILE A 27 -2.76 2.47 -18.97
C ILE A 27 -2.01 3.80 -18.96
N PHE A 28 -1.07 3.98 -19.90
CA PHE A 28 -0.33 5.22 -20.01
C PHE A 28 -1.26 6.41 -20.27
N GLU A 29 -2.20 6.27 -21.21
CA GLU A 29 -3.16 7.31 -21.57
C GLU A 29 -4.06 7.71 -20.39
N GLU A 30 -4.56 6.73 -19.63
CA GLU A 30 -5.37 6.97 -18.43
C GLU A 30 -4.57 7.71 -17.34
N VAL A 31 -3.34 7.27 -17.07
CA VAL A 31 -2.47 7.91 -16.08
C VAL A 31 -2.08 9.33 -16.50
N ASP A 32 -1.79 9.53 -17.79
CA ASP A 32 -1.43 10.83 -18.35
C ASP A 32 -2.60 11.82 -18.29
N LYS A 33 -3.82 11.35 -18.56
CA LYS A 33 -5.05 12.12 -18.35
C LYS A 33 -5.23 12.51 -16.88
N LEU A 34 -5.15 11.55 -15.97
CA LEU A 34 -5.31 11.79 -14.53
C LEU A 34 -4.24 12.76 -13.98
N ALA A 35 -3.00 12.62 -14.45
CA ALA A 35 -1.90 13.50 -14.08
C ALA A 35 -2.17 14.96 -14.49
N ARG A 36 -2.69 15.18 -15.70
CA ARG A 36 -3.10 16.50 -16.19
C ARG A 36 -4.25 17.09 -15.38
N GLU A 37 -5.31 16.31 -15.15
CA GLU A 37 -6.49 16.74 -14.40
C GLU A 37 -6.11 17.17 -12.97
N ASN A 38 -5.23 16.40 -12.33
CA ASN A 38 -4.78 16.65 -10.96
C ASN A 38 -3.55 17.58 -10.86
N LYS A 39 -3.07 18.13 -11.98
CA LYS A 39 -1.87 18.99 -12.07
C LYS A 39 -0.66 18.37 -11.33
N THR A 40 -0.44 17.07 -11.49
CA THR A 40 0.65 16.33 -10.85
C THR A 40 1.49 15.59 -11.89
N SER A 41 2.65 15.06 -11.50
CA SER A 41 3.48 14.28 -12.41
C SER A 41 2.94 12.85 -12.56
N ARG A 42 3.06 12.27 -13.76
CA ARG A 42 2.78 10.85 -14.00
C ARG A 42 3.56 9.95 -13.04
N SER A 43 4.83 10.26 -12.79
CA SER A 43 5.66 9.52 -11.84
C SER A 43 5.07 9.48 -10.43
N ARG A 44 4.42 10.57 -9.98
CA ARG A 44 3.76 10.60 -8.67
C ARG A 44 2.56 9.67 -8.62
N ILE A 45 1.75 9.62 -9.68
CA ILE A 45 0.63 8.68 -9.77
C ILE A 45 1.14 7.23 -9.68
N PHE A 46 2.20 6.90 -10.42
CA PHE A 46 2.81 5.57 -10.33
C PHE A 46 3.36 5.26 -8.93
N CYS A 47 4.05 6.21 -8.28
CA CYS A 47 4.55 6.01 -6.91
C CYS A 47 3.41 5.70 -5.94
N ILE A 48 2.31 6.45 -6.00
CA ILE A 48 1.13 6.21 -5.14
C ILE A 48 0.56 4.81 -5.39
N ALA A 49 0.38 4.43 -6.66
CA ALA A 49 -0.14 3.11 -7.01
C ALA A 49 0.76 1.97 -6.49
N VAL A 50 2.07 2.12 -6.64
CA VAL A 50 3.06 1.13 -6.15
C VAL A 50 3.09 1.08 -4.63
N GLU A 51 3.03 2.22 -3.95
CA GLU A 51 2.97 2.28 -2.48
C GLU A 51 1.74 1.54 -1.93
N GLU A 52 0.57 1.77 -2.51
CA GLU A 52 -0.66 1.07 -2.14
C GLU A 52 -0.56 -0.43 -2.41
N TYR A 53 -0.02 -0.82 -3.57
CA TYR A 53 0.19 -2.23 -3.89
C TYR A 53 1.14 -2.91 -2.89
N LEU A 54 2.25 -2.25 -2.52
CA LEU A 54 3.19 -2.78 -1.54
C LEU A 54 2.57 -2.92 -0.15
N LYS A 55 1.68 -2.01 0.26
CA LYS A 55 0.92 -2.13 1.52
C LYS A 55 0.06 -3.40 1.53
N ILE A 56 -0.65 -3.66 0.43
CA ILE A 56 -1.47 -4.88 0.27
C ILE A 56 -0.58 -6.13 0.41
N ILE A 57 0.53 -6.18 -0.32
CA ILE A 57 1.45 -7.31 -0.26
C ILE A 57 2.02 -7.51 1.15
N LYS A 58 2.38 -6.43 1.85
CA LYS A 58 2.86 -6.51 3.24
C LYS A 58 1.79 -7.06 4.18
N ALA A 59 0.55 -6.61 4.03
CA ALA A 59 -0.58 -7.10 4.83
C ALA A 59 -0.84 -8.59 4.58
N CYS A 60 -0.80 -9.04 3.31
CA CYS A 60 -0.92 -10.46 2.97
C CYS A 60 0.20 -11.28 3.61
N LYS A 61 1.47 -10.86 3.46
CA LYS A 61 2.62 -11.56 4.07
C LYS A 61 2.49 -11.66 5.59
N MET A 62 2.05 -10.60 6.25
CA MET A 62 1.81 -10.61 7.70
C MET A 62 0.71 -11.59 8.09
N ARG A 63 -0.43 -11.58 7.37
CA ARG A 63 -1.53 -12.52 7.60
C ARG A 63 -1.06 -13.96 7.39
N ASP A 64 -0.32 -14.23 6.32
CA ASP A 64 0.13 -15.57 6.00
C ASP A 64 1.15 -16.07 7.04
N ALA A 65 2.02 -15.19 7.55
CA ALA A 65 2.92 -15.49 8.66
C ALA A 65 2.15 -15.81 9.96
N LEU A 66 1.09 -15.05 10.28
CA LEU A 66 0.22 -15.35 11.43
C LEU A 66 -0.46 -16.71 11.27
N ASN A 67 -1.06 -16.98 10.11
CA ASN A 67 -1.70 -18.26 9.84
C ASN A 67 -0.71 -19.42 9.94
N SER A 68 0.54 -19.23 9.49
CA SER A 68 1.59 -20.24 9.62
C SER A 68 2.02 -20.47 11.07
N ALA A 69 2.08 -19.42 11.90
CA ALA A 69 2.47 -19.54 13.30
C ALA A 69 1.40 -20.24 14.16
N TYR A 70 0.13 -20.16 13.75
CA TYR A 70 -1.01 -20.80 14.40
C TYR A 70 -1.60 -21.92 13.53
N ALA A 71 -0.77 -22.60 12.73
CA ALA A 71 -1.21 -23.67 11.85
C ALA A 71 -1.55 -24.97 12.61
N ASP A 72 -0.99 -25.15 13.81
CA ASP A 72 -1.22 -26.32 14.65
C ASP A 72 -2.62 -26.30 15.30
N GLU A 73 -3.10 -27.48 15.71
CA GLU A 73 -4.40 -27.59 16.37
C GLU A 73 -4.41 -26.87 17.71
N GLU A 74 -5.39 -25.98 17.90
CA GLU A 74 -5.60 -25.29 19.17
C GLU A 74 -6.03 -26.27 20.26
N THR A 75 -5.45 -26.10 21.44
CA THR A 75 -5.90 -26.78 22.65
C THR A 75 -7.26 -26.28 23.11
N ILE A 76 -7.97 -27.08 23.92
CA ILE A 76 -9.29 -26.71 24.47
C ILE A 76 -9.22 -25.41 25.30
N GLU A 77 -8.12 -25.19 26.01
CA GLU A 77 -7.90 -23.99 26.82
C GLU A 77 -7.73 -22.74 25.94
N GLU A 78 -6.95 -22.84 24.86
CA GLU A 78 -6.78 -21.75 23.87
C GLU A 78 -8.09 -21.39 23.20
N ILE A 79 -8.89 -22.39 22.82
CA ILE A 79 -10.23 -22.18 22.25
C ILE A 79 -11.13 -21.43 23.23
N HIS A 80 -11.12 -21.81 24.52
CA HIS A 80 -11.93 -21.17 25.55
C HIS A 80 -11.50 -19.72 25.80
N LEU A 81 -10.19 -19.48 25.86
CA LEU A 81 -9.64 -18.14 26.04
C LEU A 81 -9.97 -17.23 24.84
N ARG A 82 -9.83 -17.74 23.61
CA ARG A 82 -10.18 -17.03 22.38
C ARG A 82 -11.66 -16.67 22.33
N LYS A 83 -12.56 -17.57 22.74
CA LYS A 83 -14.00 -17.27 22.81
C LYS A 83 -14.32 -16.16 23.81
N LYS A 84 -13.74 -16.21 25.01
CA LYS A 84 -13.91 -15.16 26.03
C LYS A 84 -13.36 -13.82 25.59
N SER A 85 -12.17 -13.80 24.97
CA SER A 85 -11.58 -12.56 24.47
C SER A 85 -12.43 -11.94 23.37
N MET A 86 -12.94 -12.75 22.42
CA MET A 86 -13.84 -12.29 21.38
C MET A 86 -15.14 -11.68 21.93
N GLU A 87 -15.73 -12.30 22.96
CA GLU A 87 -16.92 -11.76 23.62
C GLU A 87 -16.66 -10.39 24.26
N TYR A 88 -15.52 -10.25 24.94
CA TYR A 88 -15.08 -8.98 25.54
C TYR A 88 -14.91 -7.89 24.48
N PHE A 89 -14.16 -8.17 23.40
CA PHE A 89 -13.93 -7.20 22.34
C PHE A 89 -15.21 -6.80 21.61
N ARG A 90 -16.11 -7.76 21.37
CA ARG A 90 -17.43 -7.47 20.77
C ARG A 90 -18.21 -6.47 21.61
N LYS A 91 -18.31 -6.70 22.92
CA LYS A 91 -18.99 -5.79 23.84
C LYS A 91 -18.36 -4.40 23.85
N LYS A 92 -17.02 -4.33 23.82
CA LYS A 92 -16.28 -3.07 23.80
C LYS A 92 -16.50 -2.26 22.52
N ILE A 93 -16.50 -2.90 21.35
CA ILE A 93 -16.74 -2.21 20.07
C ILE A 93 -18.16 -1.64 20.01
N VAL A 94 -19.16 -2.41 20.44
CA VAL A 94 -20.56 -1.95 20.48
C VAL A 94 -20.72 -0.75 21.41
N LYS A 95 -20.08 -0.78 22.59
CA LYS A 95 -20.11 0.35 23.51
C LYS A 95 -19.50 1.61 22.89
N ASN A 96 -18.30 1.51 22.32
CA ASN A 96 -17.62 2.65 21.71
C ASN A 96 -18.45 3.27 20.56
N ASN A 97 -19.05 2.44 19.70
CA ASN A 97 -19.89 2.94 18.60
C ASN A 97 -21.17 3.65 19.07
N ASN A 98 -21.71 3.27 20.23
CA ASN A 98 -22.86 3.96 20.82
C ASN A 98 -22.47 5.27 21.48
N ASP A 99 -21.27 5.35 22.06
CA ASP A 99 -20.73 6.58 22.67
C ASP A 99 -20.46 7.64 21.58
N ASP A 100 -20.05 7.24 20.36
CA ASP A 100 -19.79 8.13 19.21
C ASP A 100 -21.05 8.75 18.57
N GLN A 101 -22.26 8.27 18.88
CA GLN A 101 -23.53 8.83 18.37
C GLN A 101 -24.25 9.78 19.32
N THR A 102 -23.66 10.05 20.50
CA THR A 102 -24.27 10.92 21.53
C THR A 102 -23.61 12.31 21.64
N GLY A 103 -22.89 12.74 20.60
CA GLY A 103 -22.20 14.03 20.51
C GLY A 103 -22.75 14.91 19.40
#